data_AF-A0A7X5RLQ7-F1
#
_entry.id   AF-A0A7X5RLQ7-F1
#
_cell.length_a   1.000
_cell.length_b   1.000
_cell.length_c   1.000
_cell.angle_alpha   90.00
_cell.angle_beta   90.00
_cell.angle_gamma   90.00
#
_symmetry.space_group_name_H-M   'P 1'
#
loop_
_entity.id
_entity.type
_entity.pdbx_description
1 polymer ?
#
loop_
_entity_poly.entity_id
_entity_poly.type
_entity_poly.pdbx_seq_one_letter_code
_entity_poly.pdbx_strand_id
1 'polypeptide(L)'
;MSNSIISSRASLRGHALHPALIHFPIAFLLILIVTDIVFILTSDPFWAEASFWLTAAGLAFGVLASLAGAIDVFTVRIIRHIVAAWAHAVLAVMTLSLTTFNLTLRLGDDPGELINPWGIYVSVLAGILIGITGFLGAQLVFAYGVGVNEPQNNER
;
A
#
# COMPACT_ATOMS: atom_id res chain seq x y z
N MET A 1 25.54 -10.52 -8.76
CA MET A 1 24.65 -9.46 -9.28
C MET A 1 25.29 -8.15 -8.90
N SER A 2 25.51 -7.23 -9.84
CA SER A 2 26.06 -5.91 -9.53
C SER A 2 25.08 -5.17 -8.62
N ASN A 3 25.52 -4.72 -7.44
CA ASN A 3 24.74 -3.86 -6.55
C ASN A 3 24.65 -2.44 -7.14
N SER A 4 24.01 -2.30 -8.31
CA SER A 4 23.74 -1.00 -8.90
C SER A 4 22.58 -0.35 -8.14
N ILE A 5 22.86 0.73 -7.43
CA ILE A 5 21.83 1.54 -6.77
C ILE A 5 20.96 2.21 -7.84
N ILE A 6 19.64 2.18 -7.65
CA ILE A 6 18.67 2.78 -8.59
C ILE A 6 17.94 3.91 -7.85
N SER A 7 18.36 5.14 -8.09
CA SER A 7 17.78 6.32 -7.46
C SER A 7 16.33 6.57 -7.92
N SER A 8 15.49 6.97 -6.96
CA SER A 8 14.09 7.37 -7.19
C SER A 8 14.02 8.80 -7.74
N ARG A 9 13.16 9.01 -8.74
CA ARG A 9 12.84 10.33 -9.28
C ARG A 9 11.71 11.01 -8.51
N ALA A 10 10.82 10.24 -7.89
CA ALA A 10 9.87 10.74 -6.91
C ALA A 10 10.52 10.83 -5.52
N SER A 11 11.43 11.79 -5.33
CA SER A 11 12.13 11.99 -4.05
C SER A 11 12.01 13.41 -3.51
N LEU A 12 12.06 13.54 -2.18
CA LEU A 12 12.11 14.82 -1.46
C LEU A 12 13.36 14.84 -0.59
N ARG A 13 14.23 15.84 -0.79
CA ARG A 13 15.53 15.97 -0.11
C ARG A 13 16.41 14.69 -0.20
N GLY A 14 16.32 13.97 -1.31
CA GLY A 14 17.06 12.71 -1.46
C GLY A 14 16.49 11.54 -0.65
N HIS A 15 15.21 11.59 -0.28
CA HIS A 15 14.50 10.43 0.27
C HIS A 15 13.36 10.04 -0.68
N ALA A 16 13.32 8.78 -1.09
CA ALA A 16 12.28 8.27 -1.97
C ALA A 16 10.91 8.36 -1.29
N LEU A 17 9.93 8.97 -1.97
CA LEU A 17 8.60 9.20 -1.42
C LEU A 17 7.80 7.90 -1.30
N HIS A 18 7.95 6.99 -2.28
CA HIS A 18 7.19 5.74 -2.29
C HIS A 18 7.47 4.88 -1.05
N PRO A 19 8.73 4.53 -0.69
CA PRO A 19 9.03 3.81 0.56
C PRO A 19 8.62 4.56 1.82
N ALA A 20 8.60 5.90 1.82
CA ALA A 20 8.11 6.65 2.98
C ALA A 20 6.58 6.48 3.16
N LEU A 21 5.83 6.53 2.07
CA LEU A 21 4.36 6.52 2.08
C LEU A 21 3.73 5.14 2.30
N ILE A 22 4.39 4.04 1.89
CA ILE A 22 3.79 2.69 1.95
C ILE A 22 3.48 2.20 3.37
N HIS A 23 4.08 2.78 4.41
CA HIS A 23 3.81 2.39 5.80
C HIS A 23 2.36 2.63 6.21
N PHE A 24 1.76 3.73 5.74
CA PHE A 24 0.39 4.11 6.06
C PHE A 24 -0.66 3.13 5.53
N PRO A 25 -0.74 2.83 4.21
CA PRO A 25 -1.72 1.87 3.71
C PRO A 25 -1.50 0.46 4.29
N ILE A 26 -0.25 0.05 4.54
CA ILE A 26 0.02 -1.24 5.18
C ILE A 26 -0.59 -1.28 6.58
N ALA A 27 -0.30 -0.28 7.42
CA ALA A 27 -0.82 -0.25 8.79
C ALA A 27 -2.36 -0.16 8.80
N PHE A 28 -2.94 0.76 8.02
CA PHE A 28 -4.39 0.98 8.03
C PHE A 28 -5.18 -0.23 7.54
N LEU A 29 -4.75 -0.89 6.46
CA LEU A 29 -5.46 -2.05 5.91
C LEU A 29 -5.29 -3.32 6.76
N LEU A 30 -4.19 -3.45 7.50
CA LEU A 30 -4.03 -4.56 8.46
C LEU A 30 -4.89 -4.33 9.72
N ILE A 31 -4.93 -3.10 10.24
CA ILE A 31 -5.77 -2.76 11.39
C ILE A 31 -7.26 -2.84 11.03
N LEU A 32 -7.64 -2.50 9.79
CA LEU A 32 -9.00 -2.65 9.27
C LEU A 32 -9.57 -4.07 9.48
N ILE A 33 -8.76 -5.10 9.27
CA ILE A 33 -9.19 -6.49 9.50
C ILE A 33 -9.52 -6.72 10.97
N VAL A 34 -8.71 -6.16 11.87
CA VAL A 34 -8.92 -6.27 13.31
C VAL A 34 -10.22 -5.55 13.71
N THR A 35 -10.44 -4.33 13.21
CA THR A 35 -11.65 -3.56 13.55
C THR A 35 -12.91 -4.22 13.00
N ASP A 36 -12.86 -4.80 11.80
CA ASP A 36 -13.99 -5.58 11.26
C ASP A 36 -14.30 -6.82 12.12
N ILE A 37 -13.27 -7.56 12.57
CA ILE A 37 -13.47 -8.72 13.46
C ILE A 37 -14.08 -8.27 14.78
N VAL A 38 -13.58 -7.19 15.39
CA VAL A 38 -14.10 -6.69 16.67
C VAL A 38 -15.54 -6.21 16.51
N PHE A 39 -15.88 -5.53 15.41
CA PHE A 39 -17.26 -5.18 15.10
C PHE A 39 -18.16 -6.43 15.01
N ILE A 40 -17.75 -7.46 14.28
CA ILE A 40 -18.53 -8.70 14.14
C ILE A 40 -18.79 -9.38 15.51
N LEU A 41 -17.82 -9.31 16.43
CA LEU A 41 -17.92 -9.94 17.74
C LEU A 41 -18.72 -9.12 18.76
N THR A 42 -18.74 -7.78 18.62
CA THR A 42 -19.29 -6.87 19.64
C THR A 42 -20.55 -6.16 19.21
N SER A 43 -20.78 -6.04 17.89
CA SER A 43 -21.79 -5.18 17.27
C SER A 43 -21.74 -3.72 17.72
N ASP A 44 -20.61 -3.25 18.26
CA ASP A 44 -20.43 -1.87 18.70
C ASP A 44 -20.14 -0.96 17.47
N PRO A 45 -21.03 0.02 17.17
CA PRO A 45 -20.93 0.87 15.98
C PRO A 45 -19.60 1.63 15.85
N PHE A 46 -18.92 1.90 16.97
CA PHE A 46 -17.60 2.54 16.96
C PHE A 46 -16.60 1.82 16.04
N TRP A 47 -16.60 0.48 16.06
CA TRP A 47 -15.67 -0.31 15.26
C TRP A 47 -16.01 -0.29 13.77
N ALA A 48 -17.29 -0.20 13.41
CA ALA A 48 -17.71 -0.03 12.02
C ALA A 48 -17.28 1.34 11.46
N GLU A 49 -17.45 2.42 12.25
CA GLU A 49 -16.97 3.76 11.90
C GLU A 49 -15.44 3.79 11.77
N ALA A 50 -14.73 3.16 12.71
CA ALA A 50 -13.27 3.04 12.65
C ALA A 50 -12.83 2.30 11.37
N SER A 51 -13.47 1.18 11.02
CA SER A 51 -13.18 0.46 9.78
C SER A 51 -13.44 1.29 8.53
N PHE A 52 -14.51 2.10 8.50
CA PHE A 52 -14.77 3.03 7.39
C PHE A 52 -13.60 4.01 7.21
N TRP A 53 -13.18 4.70 8.27
CA TRP A 53 -12.10 5.68 8.21
C TRP A 53 -10.75 5.05 7.91
N LEU A 54 -10.47 3.85 8.43
CA LEU A 54 -9.26 3.08 8.10
C LEU A 54 -9.23 2.70 6.62
N THR A 55 -10.36 2.26 6.06
CA THR A 55 -10.46 1.95 4.63
C THR A 55 -10.21 3.19 3.78
N ALA A 56 -10.83 4.32 4.13
CA ALA A 56 -10.66 5.59 3.43
C ALA A 56 -9.22 6.13 3.51
N ALA A 57 -8.61 6.12 4.69
CA ALA A 57 -7.23 6.54 4.90
C ALA A 57 -6.24 5.60 4.20
N GLY A 58 -6.46 4.28 4.28
CA GLY A 58 -5.69 3.28 3.56
C GLY A 58 -5.71 3.50 2.04
N LEU A 59 -6.88 3.79 1.48
CA LEU A 59 -7.03 4.14 0.06
C LEU A 59 -6.30 5.43 -0.28
N ALA A 60 -6.49 6.50 0.50
CA ALA A 60 -5.89 7.80 0.24
C ALA A 60 -4.35 7.74 0.21
N PHE A 61 -3.73 7.15 1.25
CA PHE A 61 -2.28 6.99 1.28
C PHE A 61 -1.78 5.95 0.27
N GLY A 62 -2.58 4.91 -0.01
CA GLY A 62 -2.28 3.95 -1.08
C GLY A 62 -2.17 4.63 -2.44
N VAL A 63 -3.11 5.52 -2.78
CA VAL A 63 -3.06 6.31 -4.03
C VAL A 63 -1.80 7.18 -4.06
N LEU A 64 -1.49 7.91 -2.99
CA LEU A 64 -0.28 8.74 -2.92
C LEU A 64 1.00 7.90 -3.11
N ALA A 65 1.08 6.74 -2.47
CA ALA A 65 2.21 5.82 -2.61
C ALA A 65 2.31 5.28 -4.05
N SER A 66 1.18 4.87 -4.65
CA SER A 66 1.15 4.36 -6.02
C SER A 66 1.50 5.43 -7.05
N LEU A 67 1.12 6.70 -6.84
CA LEU A 67 1.55 7.79 -7.70
C LEU A 67 3.07 7.99 -7.65
N ALA A 68 3.66 7.99 -6.44
CA ALA A 68 5.11 8.07 -6.29
C ALA A 68 5.84 6.89 -6.96
N GLY A 69 5.34 5.66 -6.76
CA GLY A 69 5.91 4.46 -7.41
C GLY A 69 5.74 4.46 -8.93
N ALA A 70 4.60 4.92 -9.43
CA ALA A 70 4.34 5.05 -10.87
C ALA A 70 5.30 6.03 -11.54
N ILE A 71 5.58 7.18 -10.90
CA ILE A 71 6.60 8.12 -11.39
C ILE A 71 7.91 7.40 -11.60
N ASP A 72 8.38 6.62 -10.63
CA ASP A 72 9.65 5.88 -10.75
C ASP A 72 9.61 4.84 -11.88
N VAL A 73 8.58 4.00 -11.97
CA VAL A 73 8.45 2.99 -13.04
C VAL A 73 8.41 3.64 -14.43
N PHE A 74 7.69 4.75 -14.61
CA PHE A 74 7.55 5.40 -15.91
C PHE A 74 8.74 6.28 -16.29
N THR A 75 9.46 6.84 -15.32
CA THR A 75 10.58 7.76 -15.59
C THR A 75 11.95 7.10 -15.53
N VAL A 76 12.10 5.98 -14.82
CA VAL A 76 13.38 5.25 -14.66
C VAL A 76 13.33 3.95 -15.48
N ARG A 77 14.02 3.96 -16.63
CA ARG A 77 13.99 2.85 -17.61
C ARG A 77 14.44 1.52 -17.04
N ILE A 78 15.42 1.50 -16.14
CA ILE A 78 15.96 0.25 -15.58
C ILE A 78 14.93 -0.50 -14.73
N ILE A 79 14.06 0.21 -14.00
CA ILE A 79 13.00 -0.40 -13.18
C ILE A 79 12.04 -1.23 -14.05
N ARG A 80 11.73 -0.77 -15.27
CA ARG A 80 10.83 -1.49 -16.19
C ARG A 80 11.36 -2.82 -16.71
N HIS A 81 12.66 -3.10 -16.54
CA HIS A 81 13.26 -4.38 -16.92
C HIS A 81 13.22 -5.41 -15.78
N ILE A 82 12.71 -5.02 -14.60
CA ILE A 82 12.61 -5.88 -13.41
C ILE A 82 11.20 -6.49 -13.37
N VAL A 83 11.09 -7.80 -13.52
CA VAL A 83 9.78 -8.52 -13.49
C VAL A 83 9.05 -8.27 -12.16
N ALA A 84 9.77 -8.31 -11.05
CA ALA A 84 9.22 -8.05 -9.72
C ALA A 84 8.59 -6.64 -9.61
N ALA A 85 9.08 -5.64 -10.37
CA ALA A 85 8.54 -4.28 -10.34
C ALA A 85 7.14 -4.22 -10.97
N TRP A 86 6.93 -4.94 -12.08
CA TRP A 86 5.62 -5.05 -12.70
C TRP A 86 4.65 -5.90 -11.88
N ALA A 87 5.11 -7.02 -11.32
CA ALA A 87 4.30 -7.83 -10.41
C ALA A 87 3.83 -7.02 -9.19
N HIS A 88 4.74 -6.27 -8.57
CA HIS A 88 4.43 -5.35 -7.48
C HIS A 88 3.41 -4.29 -7.90
N ALA A 89 3.62 -3.63 -9.04
CA ALA A 89 2.71 -2.58 -9.53
C ALA A 89 1.29 -3.10 -9.81
N VAL A 90 1.15 -4.29 -10.41
CA VAL A 90 -0.16 -4.92 -10.67
C VAL A 90 -0.86 -5.24 -9.36
N LEU A 91 -0.16 -5.84 -8.39
CA LEU A 91 -0.76 -6.17 -7.08
C LEU A 91 -1.13 -4.91 -6.28
N ALA A 92 -0.35 -3.84 -6.38
CA ALA A 92 -0.70 -2.55 -5.80
C ALA A 92 -2.01 -2.00 -6.39
N VAL A 93 -2.17 -2.02 -7.72
CA VAL A 93 -3.42 -1.60 -8.38
C VAL A 93 -4.60 -2.49 -7.97
N MET A 94 -4.41 -3.81 -7.91
CA MET A 94 -5.46 -4.73 -7.44
C MET A 94 -5.88 -4.44 -6.00
N THR A 95 -4.91 -4.15 -5.12
CA THR A 95 -5.17 -3.79 -3.72
C THR A 95 -5.95 -2.48 -3.63
N LEU A 96 -5.59 -1.46 -4.42
CA LEU A 96 -6.35 -0.20 -4.48
C LEU A 96 -7.77 -0.40 -5.00
N SER A 97 -7.96 -1.22 -6.03
CA SER A 97 -9.28 -1.55 -6.56
C SER A 97 -10.15 -2.27 -5.52
N LEU A 98 -9.60 -3.25 -4.81
CA LEU A 98 -10.32 -3.94 -3.72
C LEU A 98 -10.62 -3.00 -2.55
N THR A 99 -9.68 -2.13 -2.17
CA THR A 99 -9.89 -1.17 -1.09
C THR A 99 -10.97 -0.15 -1.46
N THR A 100 -10.99 0.29 -2.73
CA THR A 100 -12.05 1.15 -3.26
C THR A 100 -13.40 0.45 -3.22
N PHE A 101 -13.47 -0.81 -3.65
CA PHE A 101 -14.70 -1.60 -3.55
C PHE A 101 -15.14 -1.78 -2.08
N ASN A 102 -14.21 -2.08 -1.17
CA ASN A 102 -14.48 -2.18 0.26
C ASN A 102 -15.04 -0.87 0.83
N LEU A 103 -14.48 0.28 0.42
CA LEU A 103 -15.00 1.59 0.81
C LEU A 103 -16.44 1.77 0.33
N THR A 104 -16.76 1.37 -0.92
CA THR A 104 -18.13 1.47 -1.44
C THR A 104 -19.13 0.61 -0.70
N LEU A 105 -18.72 -0.56 -0.18
CA LEU A 105 -19.58 -1.40 0.68
C LEU A 105 -19.90 -0.72 2.02
N ARG A 106 -19.11 0.28 2.43
CA ARG A 106 -19.28 1.01 3.69
C ARG A 106 -19.88 2.40 3.47
N LEU A 107 -20.26 2.74 2.24
CA LEU A 107 -20.99 3.96 1.93
C LEU A 107 -22.48 3.72 2.21
N GLY A 108 -22.97 4.31 3.28
CA GLY A 108 -24.38 4.20 3.70
C GLY A 108 -24.59 4.85 5.05
N ASP A 109 -25.83 4.83 5.53
CA ASP A 109 -26.19 5.36 6.85
C ASP A 109 -25.64 4.50 7.99
N ASP A 110 -25.44 3.19 7.74
CA ASP A 110 -24.79 2.25 8.66
C ASP A 110 -23.55 1.61 8.01
N PRO A 111 -22.34 2.09 8.31
CA PRO A 111 -21.09 1.51 7.80
C PRO A 111 -20.87 0.04 8.19
N GLY A 112 -21.60 -0.46 9.19
CA GLY A 112 -21.54 -1.83 9.70
C GLY A 112 -22.34 -2.85 8.89
N GLU A 113 -23.36 -2.40 8.14
CA GLU A 113 -24.38 -3.25 7.53
C GLU A 113 -23.78 -4.33 6.61
N LEU A 114 -22.81 -3.96 5.77
CA LEU A 114 -22.19 -4.87 4.82
C LEU A 114 -20.85 -5.45 5.28
N ILE A 115 -20.36 -5.10 6.48
CA ILE A 115 -19.14 -5.71 7.04
C ILE A 115 -19.33 -7.22 7.18
N ASN A 116 -20.50 -7.64 7.67
CA ASN A 116 -20.96 -9.02 7.70
C ASN A 116 -22.21 -9.16 6.81
N PRO A 117 -22.18 -9.96 5.73
CA PRO A 117 -21.21 -11.03 5.48
C PRO A 117 -20.03 -10.65 4.57
N TRP A 118 -20.07 -9.56 3.80
CA TRP A 118 -19.16 -9.42 2.65
C TRP A 118 -17.88 -8.63 2.92
N GLY A 119 -17.96 -7.53 3.66
CA GLY A 119 -16.87 -6.58 3.85
C GLY A 119 -15.62 -7.19 4.47
N ILE A 120 -15.78 -8.09 5.46
CA ILE A 120 -14.64 -8.77 6.10
C ILE A 120 -13.82 -9.60 5.10
N TYR A 121 -14.46 -10.29 4.14
CA TYR A 121 -13.73 -11.09 3.15
C TYR A 121 -12.92 -10.19 2.21
N VAL A 122 -13.47 -9.03 1.85
CA VAL A 122 -12.76 -8.02 1.04
C VAL A 122 -11.59 -7.43 1.82
N SER A 123 -11.76 -7.13 3.11
CA SER A 123 -10.69 -6.65 4.01
C SER A 123 -9.56 -7.66 4.13
N VAL A 124 -9.87 -8.94 4.38
CA VAL A 124 -8.88 -10.01 4.48
C VAL A 124 -8.14 -10.20 3.15
N LEU A 125 -8.85 -10.20 2.02
CA LEU A 125 -8.21 -10.32 0.72
C LEU A 125 -7.28 -9.13 0.44
N ALA A 126 -7.70 -7.91 0.76
CA ALA A 126 -6.85 -6.73 0.66
C ALA A 126 -5.60 -6.84 1.57
N GLY A 127 -5.73 -7.37 2.79
CA GLY A 127 -4.61 -7.65 3.69
C GLY A 127 -3.63 -8.70 3.16
N ILE A 128 -4.13 -9.73 2.48
CA ILE A 128 -3.26 -10.73 1.82
C ILE A 128 -2.51 -10.07 0.66
N LEU A 129 -3.21 -9.32 -0.20
CA LEU A 129 -2.57 -8.64 -1.32
C LEU A 129 -1.55 -7.59 -0.87
N ILE A 130 -1.82 -6.82 0.20
CA ILE A 130 -0.85 -5.85 0.71
C ILE A 130 0.40 -6.55 1.26
N GLY A 131 0.25 -7.73 1.89
CA GLY A 131 1.37 -8.55 2.34
C GLY A 131 2.27 -9.02 1.18
N ILE A 132 1.67 -9.56 0.12
CA ILE A 132 2.42 -10.00 -1.08
C ILE A 132 3.05 -8.81 -1.80
N THR A 133 2.30 -7.71 -1.95
CA THR A 133 2.80 -6.46 -2.55
C THR A 133 3.99 -5.92 -1.77
N GLY A 134 3.91 -5.89 -0.42
CA GLY A 134 4.98 -5.48 0.48
C GLY A 134 6.23 -6.35 0.35
N PHE A 135 6.06 -7.68 0.23
CA PHE A 135 7.17 -8.60 0.00
C PHE A 135 7.93 -8.29 -1.30
N LEU A 136 7.22 -8.10 -2.41
CA LEU A 136 7.83 -7.71 -3.68
C LEU A 136 8.48 -6.32 -3.59
N GLY A 137 7.87 -5.38 -2.88
CA GLY A 137 8.45 -4.06 -2.62
C GLY A 137 9.78 -4.16 -1.87
N ALA A 138 9.84 -4.99 -0.82
CA ALA A 138 11.06 -5.27 -0.09
C ALA A 138 12.12 -5.91 -1.01
N GLN A 139 11.74 -6.82 -1.90
CA GLN A 139 12.66 -7.39 -2.89
C GLN A 139 13.23 -6.31 -3.83
N LEU A 140 12.43 -5.35 -4.28
CA LEU A 140 12.90 -4.23 -5.11
C LEU A 140 13.93 -3.37 -4.39
N VAL A 141 13.72 -3.08 -3.11
CA VAL A 141 14.66 -2.29 -2.31
C VAL A 141 15.93 -3.08 -2.01
N PHE A 142 15.81 -4.29 -1.45
CA PHE A 142 16.95 -5.02 -0.90
C PHE A 142 17.73 -5.85 -1.93
N ALA A 143 17.06 -6.38 -2.96
CA ALA A 143 17.72 -7.19 -4.00
C ALA A 143 18.10 -6.37 -5.24
N TYR A 144 17.35 -5.31 -5.56
CA TYR A 144 17.55 -4.51 -6.77
C TYR A 144 17.99 -3.07 -6.50
N GLY A 145 18.07 -2.62 -5.24
CA GLY A 145 18.55 -1.28 -4.89
C GLY A 145 17.62 -0.14 -5.33
N VAL A 146 16.34 -0.41 -5.57
CA VAL A 146 15.36 0.59 -6.01
C VAL A 146 15.00 1.54 -4.88
N GLY A 147 15.11 2.85 -5.13
CA GLY A 147 14.77 3.89 -4.14
C GLY A 147 15.85 4.11 -3.09
N VAL A 148 17.01 3.47 -3.24
CA VAL A 148 18.20 3.72 -2.42
C VAL A 148 19.00 4.85 -3.06
N ASN A 149 19.61 5.69 -2.23
CA ASN A 149 20.54 6.72 -2.69
C ASN A 149 21.95 6.38 -2.22
N GLU A 150 22.94 6.66 -3.06
CA GLU A 150 24.33 6.58 -2.63
C GLU A 150 24.59 7.57 -1.49
N PRO A 151 25.38 7.21 -0.48
CA PRO A 151 25.89 8.17 0.48
C PRO A 151 26.59 9.28 -0.30
N GLN A 152 26.17 10.53 -0.12
CA GLN A 152 26.95 11.65 -0.64
C GLN A 152 28.28 11.65 0.13
N ASN A 153 29.35 11.13 -0.48
CA ASN A 153 30.68 11.23 0.08
C ASN A 153 31.10 12.70 -0.04
N ASN A 154 30.69 13.50 0.95
CA ASN A 154 30.99 14.92 1.01
C ASN A 154 32.39 15.07 1.61
N GLU A 155 33.40 14.68 0.83
CA GLU A 155 34.78 15.10 1.08
C GLU A 155 34.86 16.60 0.79
N ARG A 156 34.80 17.40 1.86
CA ARG A 156 35.27 18.78 1.91
C ARG A 156 36.15 18.95 3.13
#